data_AF-A0A7X7BZ79-F1
#
_entry.id   AF-A0A7X7BZ79-F1
#
_cell.length_a   1.000
_cell.length_b   1.000
_cell.length_c   1.000
_cell.angle_alpha   90.00
_cell.angle_beta   90.00
_cell.angle_gamma   90.00
#
_symmetry.space_group_name_H-M   'P 1'
#
loop_
_entity.id
_entity.type
_entity.pdbx_description
1 polymer ?
#
loop_
_entity_poly.entity_id
_entity_poly.type
_entity_poly.pdbx_seq_one_letter_code
_entity_poly.pdbx_strand_id
1 'polypeptide(L)'
;MGTKTAIPVIIVVIILPGTYDSPAETGFYSLQSRYYDPEIGRFINADGYVSTGQGVLGNNMFAYCGNNPVNRADPSGQFWGIVIGVALVVGLVASLSGCSANNKPASKPAPYSGQANCYAYAMKLENDPRTGSSFQKKPQPGEFSGNGLTARDLRGNTTTVKSNINKKVSADAKVLKFNYTEVDSADHVAKSGNWVVALVYATDGSDYHWYRRNDDGTWSHKPGSTPIISWDASGNTITDPATCDRGIYDGFLGYYEVGPN
;
A
#
# COMPACT_ATOMS: atom_id res chain seq x y z
N MET A 1 -22.12 48.41 -20.64
CA MET A 1 -20.83 48.16 -19.96
C MET A 1 -21.13 47.43 -18.67
N GLY A 2 -20.98 46.11 -18.65
CA GLY A 2 -21.23 45.30 -17.46
C GLY A 2 -19.96 45.17 -16.63
N THR A 3 -19.89 45.88 -15.51
CA THR A 3 -18.87 45.64 -14.48
C THR A 3 -19.25 44.37 -13.74
N LYS A 4 -18.58 43.26 -14.07
CA LYS A 4 -18.66 42.03 -13.27
C LYS A 4 -18.02 42.31 -11.91
N THR A 5 -18.85 42.45 -10.88
CA THR A 5 -18.45 42.42 -9.49
C THR A 5 -17.89 41.02 -9.20
N ALA A 6 -16.58 40.88 -9.19
CA ALA A 6 -15.94 39.66 -8.70
C ALA A 6 -16.16 39.61 -7.19
N ILE A 7 -16.95 38.65 -6.74
CA ILE A 7 -17.04 38.24 -5.34
C ILE A 7 -15.61 37.89 -4.91
N PRO A 8 -15.01 38.54 -3.91
CA PRO A 8 -13.71 38.12 -3.42
C PRO A 8 -13.92 36.74 -2.82
N VAL A 9 -13.44 35.72 -3.53
CA VAL A 9 -13.25 34.39 -2.95
C VAL A 9 -12.17 34.60 -1.91
N ILE A 10 -12.61 34.81 -0.67
CA ILE A 10 -11.75 34.75 0.50
C ILE A 10 -11.24 33.31 0.52
N ILE A 11 -10.07 33.09 -0.08
CA ILE A 11 -9.28 31.88 0.12
C ILE A 11 -8.89 31.97 1.58
N VAL A 12 -9.67 31.30 2.43
CA VAL A 12 -9.27 31.01 3.80
C VAL A 12 -8.10 30.05 3.66
N VAL A 13 -6.90 30.60 3.53
CA VAL A 13 -5.67 29.87 3.79
C VAL A 13 -5.81 29.45 5.24
N ILE A 14 -5.98 28.14 5.47
CA ILE A 14 -5.96 27.58 6.81
C ILE A 14 -4.50 27.70 7.27
N ILE A 15 -4.17 28.87 7.81
CA ILE A 15 -2.88 29.15 8.44
C ILE A 15 -2.94 28.49 9.80
N LEU A 16 -2.33 27.31 9.91
CA LEU A 16 -2.11 26.68 11.20
C LEU A 16 -1.25 27.64 12.06
N PRO A 17 -1.64 27.98 13.30
CA PRO A 17 -0.82 28.82 14.15
C PRO A 17 0.42 28.03 14.56
N GLY A 18 1.60 28.52 14.14
CA GLY A 18 2.90 27.98 14.54
C GLY A 18 3.97 27.86 13.45
N THR A 19 3.67 28.14 12.18
CA THR A 19 4.63 27.92 11.07
C THR A 19 5.02 29.17 10.26
N TYR A 20 4.71 30.38 10.72
CA TYR A 20 5.05 31.62 10.01
C TYR A 20 5.48 32.72 10.97
N ASP A 21 6.50 33.49 10.60
CA ASP A 21 6.61 34.87 11.09
C ASP A 21 5.53 35.69 10.39
N SER A 22 4.65 36.34 11.17
CA SER A 22 3.64 37.25 10.62
C SER A 22 4.32 38.45 9.97
N PRO A 23 3.87 38.94 8.80
CA PRO A 23 4.49 40.10 8.18
C PRO A 23 4.07 41.35 8.94
N ALA A 24 4.91 41.81 9.87
CA ALA A 24 4.66 43.09 10.52
C ALA A 24 4.92 44.27 9.55
N GLU A 25 5.71 44.11 8.48
CA GLU A 25 6.09 45.25 7.63
C GLU A 25 6.14 45.00 6.10
N THR A 26 6.04 43.76 5.59
CA THR A 26 6.30 43.48 4.15
C THR A 26 5.17 42.81 3.35
N GLY A 27 4.09 42.35 3.98
CA GLY A 27 2.94 41.74 3.30
C GLY A 27 3.14 40.32 2.73
N PHE A 28 4.33 39.73 2.84
CA PHE A 28 4.65 38.40 2.31
C PHE A 28 4.76 37.33 3.39
N TYR A 29 4.44 36.08 3.03
CA TYR A 29 4.65 34.92 3.90
C TYR A 29 5.98 34.25 3.60
N SER A 30 6.82 34.03 4.61
CA SER A 30 8.07 33.27 4.48
C SER A 30 7.82 31.78 4.69
N LEU A 31 8.03 30.96 3.65
CA LEU A 31 7.93 29.50 3.65
C LEU A 31 9.33 28.89 3.56
N GLN A 32 10.16 29.13 4.58
CA GLN A 32 11.52 28.63 4.76
C GLN A 32 12.51 28.99 3.63
N SER A 33 12.33 28.40 2.45
CA SER A 33 13.16 28.62 1.26
C SER A 33 12.61 29.68 0.30
N ARG A 34 11.32 30.04 0.42
CA ARG A 34 10.66 30.96 -0.53
C ARG A 34 9.67 31.90 0.12
N TYR A 35 9.51 33.08 -0.46
CA TYR A 35 8.53 34.09 -0.09
C TYR A 35 7.30 33.97 -1.00
N TYR A 36 6.12 33.91 -0.38
CA TYR A 36 4.83 33.83 -1.06
C TYR A 36 4.09 35.16 -0.96
N ASP A 37 3.60 35.64 -2.10
CA ASP A 37 2.74 36.80 -2.19
C ASP A 37 1.27 36.36 -2.32
N PRO A 38 0.45 36.59 -1.28
CA PRO A 38 -0.95 36.21 -1.27
C PRO A 38 -1.82 37.07 -2.19
N GLU A 39 -1.42 38.29 -2.57
CA GLU A 39 -2.22 39.15 -3.45
C GLU A 39 -2.21 38.65 -4.90
N ILE A 40 -1.07 38.11 -5.36
CA ILE A 40 -0.89 37.56 -6.71
C ILE A 40 -0.91 36.03 -6.77
N GLY A 41 -0.97 35.37 -5.61
CA GLY A 41 -1.17 33.92 -5.48
C GLY A 41 0.03 33.07 -5.92
N ARG A 42 1.27 33.57 -5.77
CA ARG A 42 2.49 32.88 -6.25
C ARG A 42 3.72 33.18 -5.40
N PHE A 43 4.77 32.37 -5.57
CA PHE A 43 6.08 32.69 -5.00
C PHE A 43 6.75 33.84 -5.76
N ILE A 44 7.45 34.72 -5.04
CA ILE A 44 8.17 35.85 -5.63
C ILE A 44 9.62 35.52 -5.98
N ASN A 45 10.14 34.39 -5.48
CA ASN A 45 11.43 33.84 -5.87
C ASN A 45 11.27 32.44 -6.48
N ALA A 46 12.12 32.14 -7.47
CA ALA A 46 12.07 30.90 -8.22
C ALA A 46 12.44 29.69 -7.34
N ASP A 47 11.83 28.54 -7.65
CA ASP A 47 12.20 27.24 -7.12
C ASP A 47 13.68 26.89 -7.42
N GLY A 48 14.33 26.17 -6.51
CA GLY A 48 15.67 25.62 -6.73
C GLY A 48 15.70 24.46 -7.72
N TYR A 49 14.52 23.89 -8.04
CA TYR A 49 14.36 22.83 -9.02
C TYR A 49 13.73 23.36 -10.32
N VAL A 50 14.42 23.12 -11.44
CA VAL A 50 14.00 23.59 -12.78
C VAL A 50 12.79 22.80 -13.31
N SER A 51 12.54 21.62 -12.77
CA SER A 51 11.35 20.81 -13.05
C SER A 51 11.04 19.91 -11.85
N THR A 52 9.77 19.86 -11.44
CA THR A 52 9.28 18.94 -10.41
C THR A 52 8.86 17.58 -10.98
N GLY A 53 8.97 17.36 -12.30
CA GLY A 53 8.56 16.11 -12.97
C GLY A 53 7.05 15.95 -13.14
N GLN A 54 6.25 16.97 -12.85
CA GLN A 54 4.78 16.92 -12.83
C GLN A 54 4.10 17.40 -14.13
N GLY A 55 4.71 17.13 -15.29
CA GLY A 55 4.23 17.61 -16.59
C GLY A 55 4.47 19.11 -16.83
N VAL A 56 3.76 19.72 -17.79
CA VAL A 56 4.04 21.09 -18.30
C VAL A 56 4.02 22.16 -17.19
N LEU A 57 3.22 21.99 -16.13
CA LEU A 57 3.13 22.93 -15.01
C LEU A 57 4.27 22.75 -13.99
N GLY A 58 4.95 21.60 -13.97
CA GLY A 58 6.08 21.32 -13.08
C GLY A 58 7.35 22.11 -13.42
N ASN A 59 7.35 22.83 -14.54
CA ASN A 59 8.44 23.74 -14.94
C ASN A 59 8.16 25.20 -14.53
N ASN A 60 7.00 25.48 -13.92
CA ASN A 60 6.68 26.82 -13.44
C ASN A 60 7.22 27.03 -12.02
N MET A 61 8.45 27.52 -11.96
CA MET A 61 9.23 27.72 -10.73
C MET A 61 8.59 28.72 -9.72
N PHE A 62 7.47 29.36 -10.06
CA PHE A 62 6.79 30.33 -9.21
C PHE A 62 5.40 29.86 -8.72
N ALA A 63 4.90 28.72 -9.19
CA ALA A 63 3.53 28.28 -8.90
C ALA A 63 3.36 27.77 -7.45
N TYR A 64 2.30 28.22 -6.77
CA TYR A 64 1.88 27.68 -5.47
C TYR A 64 0.76 26.65 -5.65
N CYS A 65 0.88 25.48 -5.00
CA CYS A 65 -0.14 24.41 -5.02
C CYS A 65 -0.58 23.94 -6.42
N GLY A 66 0.24 24.16 -7.45
CA GLY A 66 -0.08 23.80 -8.84
C GLY A 66 -1.29 24.58 -9.34
N ASN A 67 -1.44 25.82 -8.87
CA ASN A 67 -2.60 26.70 -9.06
C ASN A 67 -3.92 26.17 -8.48
N ASN A 68 -3.89 25.30 -7.46
CA ASN A 68 -5.09 24.84 -6.77
C ASN A 68 -4.95 24.89 -5.23
N PRO A 69 -4.83 26.09 -4.63
CA PRO A 69 -4.63 26.29 -3.19
C PRO A 69 -5.90 26.02 -2.35
N VAL A 70 -7.05 25.79 -2.99
CA VAL A 70 -8.31 25.48 -2.30
C VAL A 70 -8.32 24.04 -1.79
N ASN A 71 -7.71 23.11 -2.54
CA ASN A 71 -7.74 21.68 -2.22
C ASN A 71 -6.38 21.14 -1.80
N ARG A 72 -5.34 21.98 -1.83
CA ARG A 72 -3.95 21.60 -1.65
C ARG A 72 -3.26 22.64 -0.80
N ALA A 73 -2.37 22.19 0.08
CA ALA A 73 -1.49 23.04 0.86
C ALA A 73 -0.05 22.58 0.65
N ASP A 74 0.88 23.52 0.52
CA ASP A 74 2.32 23.28 0.42
C ASP A 74 3.01 23.94 1.61
N PRO A 75 3.08 23.28 2.78
CA PRO A 75 3.61 23.87 4.00
C PRO A 75 5.15 24.07 3.96
N SER A 76 5.86 23.30 3.12
CA SER A 76 7.32 23.40 2.97
C SER A 76 7.73 24.33 1.82
N GLY A 77 6.78 24.76 0.98
CA GLY A 77 7.04 25.56 -0.21
C GLY A 77 7.94 24.81 -1.19
N GLN A 78 7.69 23.51 -1.40
CA GLN A 78 8.45 22.62 -2.30
C GLN A 78 7.51 21.65 -3.04
N PHE A 79 6.43 21.18 -2.41
CA PHE A 79 5.42 20.29 -3.02
C PHE A 79 4.12 20.26 -2.20
N TRP A 80 2.96 20.27 -2.85
CA TRP A 80 1.65 20.31 -2.15
C TRP A 80 1.08 18.93 -1.79
N GLY A 81 0.43 18.81 -0.62
CA GLY A 81 -0.36 17.65 -0.18
C GLY A 81 -1.88 17.85 -0.30
N ILE A 82 -2.66 16.76 -0.33
CA ILE A 82 -4.14 16.78 -0.38
C ILE A 82 -4.70 16.98 1.03
N VAL A 83 -5.58 17.96 1.23
CA VAL A 83 -6.32 18.14 2.49
C VAL A 83 -7.68 17.44 2.36
N ILE A 84 -7.91 16.35 3.09
CA ILE A 84 -9.26 15.80 3.31
C ILE A 84 -9.75 16.30 4.67
N GLY A 85 -10.92 16.92 4.68
CA GLY A 85 -11.45 17.65 5.82
C GLY A 85 -11.95 16.79 6.99
N VAL A 86 -11.80 17.41 8.16
CA VAL A 86 -12.56 17.29 9.42
C VAL A 86 -12.06 16.31 10.51
N ALA A 87 -11.34 16.92 11.46
CA ALA A 87 -11.37 16.79 12.93
C ALA A 87 -11.20 15.41 13.61
N LEU A 88 -10.11 15.25 14.38
CA LEU A 88 -10.13 15.22 15.87
C LEU A 88 -8.70 15.27 16.43
N VAL A 89 -8.60 15.70 17.68
CA VAL A 89 -7.47 16.38 18.33
C VAL A 89 -6.64 15.45 19.24
N VAL A 90 -5.32 15.72 19.26
CA VAL A 90 -4.30 15.41 20.29
C VAL A 90 -3.76 13.98 20.41
N GLY A 91 -2.45 13.86 20.19
CA GLY A 91 -1.61 12.93 20.94
C GLY A 91 -0.32 12.47 20.25
N LEU A 92 0.79 13.06 20.69
CA LEU A 92 2.15 12.48 20.75
C LEU A 92 3.16 12.78 19.62
N VAL A 93 4.20 13.49 20.05
CA VAL A 93 5.47 13.81 19.37
C VAL A 93 6.35 12.55 19.32
N ALA A 94 6.91 12.19 18.16
CA ALA A 94 8.16 11.41 18.08
C ALA A 94 8.84 11.50 16.70
N SER A 95 9.98 12.21 16.68
CA SER A 95 11.19 11.99 15.86
C SER A 95 11.08 11.87 14.33
N LEU A 96 11.47 12.96 13.66
CA LEU A 96 11.92 12.97 12.26
C LEU A 96 13.31 12.33 12.15
N SER A 97 13.39 11.10 11.65
CA SER A 97 14.59 10.57 11.01
C SER A 97 14.26 10.37 9.53
N GLY A 98 14.95 11.11 8.68
CA GLY A 98 14.73 11.09 7.24
C GLY A 98 14.90 9.69 6.66
N CYS A 99 13.95 9.30 5.82
CA CYS A 99 14.11 8.26 4.82
C CYS A 99 13.24 8.63 3.62
N SER A 100 13.87 8.60 2.44
CA SER A 100 13.29 8.76 1.10
C SER A 100 11.89 8.15 0.97
N ALA A 101 10.88 8.96 0.68
CA ALA A 101 9.52 8.51 0.44
C ALA A 101 9.42 7.89 -0.96
N ASN A 102 9.75 6.61 -1.07
CA ASN A 102 9.21 5.78 -2.14
C ASN A 102 7.69 5.88 -2.01
N ASN A 103 6.99 6.34 -3.05
CA ASN A 103 5.53 6.38 -3.12
C ASN A 103 4.95 4.95 -3.16
N LYS A 104 5.07 4.26 -2.03
CA LYS A 104 4.45 2.99 -1.73
C LYS A 104 3.02 3.29 -1.30
N PRO A 105 1.98 2.71 -1.94
CA PRO A 105 0.61 2.90 -1.48
C PRO A 105 0.47 2.56 0.01
N ALA A 106 -0.40 3.25 0.74
CA ALA A 106 -0.52 3.09 2.19
C ALA A 106 -0.77 1.62 2.57
N SER A 107 0.03 1.09 3.49
CA SER A 107 -0.24 -0.22 4.10
C SER A 107 -1.54 -0.13 4.91
N LYS A 108 -2.51 -1.00 4.62
CA LYS A 108 -3.72 -1.10 5.45
C LYS A 108 -3.33 -1.77 6.77
N PRO A 109 -3.60 -1.18 7.95
CA PRO A 109 -3.43 -1.89 9.21
C PRO A 109 -4.35 -3.10 9.15
N ALA A 110 -3.72 -4.26 9.06
CA ALA A 110 -4.43 -5.47 8.77
C ALA A 110 -4.90 -6.10 10.08
N PRO A 111 -6.08 -6.71 10.14
CA PRO A 111 -6.57 -7.39 11.34
C PRO A 111 -5.77 -8.66 11.69
N TYR A 112 -4.60 -8.88 11.06
CA TYR A 112 -3.73 -10.02 11.27
C TYR A 112 -2.84 -9.80 12.50
N SER A 113 -3.06 -10.63 13.51
CA SER A 113 -2.42 -10.48 14.81
C SER A 113 -1.13 -11.29 14.93
N GLY A 114 -0.20 -10.81 15.76
CA GLY A 114 1.03 -11.50 16.11
C GLY A 114 1.91 -11.87 14.91
N GLN A 115 2.23 -13.15 14.77
CA GLN A 115 3.12 -13.70 13.74
C GLN A 115 2.42 -14.15 12.44
N ALA A 116 1.19 -13.70 12.18
CA ALA A 116 0.55 -13.97 10.90
C ALA A 116 1.46 -13.59 9.72
N ASN A 117 1.57 -14.48 8.73
CA ASN A 117 2.43 -14.33 7.55
C ASN A 117 1.61 -14.37 6.24
N CYS A 118 2.28 -14.52 5.11
CA CYS A 118 1.64 -14.62 3.79
C CYS A 118 0.59 -15.73 3.70
N TYR A 119 0.80 -16.88 4.37
CA TYR A 119 -0.16 -17.98 4.38
C TYR A 119 -1.44 -17.61 5.15
N ALA A 120 -1.32 -17.11 6.39
CA ALA A 120 -2.45 -16.63 7.17
C ALA A 120 -3.22 -15.52 6.43
N TYR A 121 -2.48 -14.60 5.81
CA TYR A 121 -3.01 -13.50 5.02
C TYR A 121 -3.87 -13.99 3.84
N ALA A 122 -3.31 -14.92 3.04
CA ALA A 122 -3.98 -15.49 1.88
C ALA A 122 -5.25 -16.24 2.27
N MET A 123 -5.23 -16.96 3.40
CA MET A 123 -6.37 -17.72 3.91
C MET A 123 -7.35 -16.87 4.74
N LYS A 124 -7.15 -15.54 4.83
CA LYS A 124 -7.96 -14.62 5.66
C LYS A 124 -8.03 -15.02 7.16
N LEU A 125 -6.97 -15.62 7.69
CA LEU A 125 -6.87 -16.02 9.10
C LEU A 125 -6.33 -14.87 9.95
N GLU A 126 -7.22 -14.06 10.53
CA GLU A 126 -6.86 -12.89 11.35
C GLU A 126 -6.23 -13.28 12.70
N ASN A 127 -6.70 -14.38 13.28
CA ASN A 127 -6.19 -14.99 14.52
C ASN A 127 -5.90 -16.48 14.31
N ASP A 128 -5.18 -17.10 15.25
CA ASP A 128 -4.93 -18.55 15.22
C ASP A 128 -6.25 -19.30 15.41
N PRO A 129 -6.75 -20.03 14.39
CA PRO A 129 -8.06 -20.68 14.43
C PRO A 129 -8.15 -21.79 15.48
N ARG A 130 -7.02 -22.26 16.02
CA ARG A 130 -6.99 -23.29 17.08
C ARG A 130 -7.29 -22.70 18.46
N THR A 131 -6.96 -21.41 18.67
CA THR A 131 -7.01 -20.76 19.99
C THR A 131 -7.91 -19.52 20.03
N GLY A 132 -8.27 -18.96 18.87
CA GLY A 132 -8.95 -17.68 18.75
C GLY A 132 -8.08 -16.46 19.10
N SER A 133 -6.80 -16.66 19.43
CA SER A 133 -5.86 -15.63 19.88
C SER A 133 -4.80 -15.33 18.81
N SER A 134 -3.92 -14.37 19.09
CA SER A 134 -2.84 -14.00 18.17
C SER A 134 -1.91 -15.16 17.83
N PHE A 135 -1.48 -15.23 16.57
CA PHE A 135 -0.49 -16.22 16.13
C PHE A 135 0.82 -16.07 16.92
N GLN A 136 1.17 -17.13 17.65
CA GLN A 136 2.44 -17.20 18.40
C GLN A 136 3.61 -17.66 17.52
N LYS A 137 3.32 -18.24 16.35
CA LYS A 137 4.29 -18.68 15.34
C LYS A 137 3.72 -18.44 13.95
N LYS A 138 4.59 -18.27 12.96
CA LYS A 138 4.22 -18.15 11.54
C LYS A 138 3.57 -19.46 11.06
N PRO A 139 2.29 -19.47 10.69
CA PRO A 139 1.65 -20.68 10.20
C PRO A 139 2.19 -21.07 8.82
N GLN A 140 2.13 -22.36 8.50
CA GLN A 140 2.54 -22.89 7.20
C GLN A 140 1.50 -23.87 6.65
N PRO A 141 1.44 -24.09 5.32
CA PRO A 141 0.59 -25.12 4.73
C PRO A 141 0.73 -26.47 5.43
N GLY A 142 -0.39 -27.08 5.79
CA GLY A 142 -0.44 -28.38 6.47
C GLY A 142 -0.35 -28.29 8.00
N GLU A 143 -0.08 -27.12 8.59
CA GLU A 143 0.05 -27.01 10.05
C GLU A 143 -1.29 -27.27 10.76
N PHE A 144 -2.41 -26.78 10.21
CA PHE A 144 -3.71 -26.92 10.85
C PHE A 144 -4.27 -28.34 10.75
N SER A 145 -3.83 -29.10 9.75
CA SER A 145 -4.11 -30.54 9.57
C SER A 145 -3.08 -31.46 10.24
N GLY A 146 -2.09 -30.89 10.95
CA GLY A 146 -1.10 -31.65 11.73
C GLY A 146 0.05 -32.24 10.92
N ASN A 147 0.19 -31.87 9.64
CA ASN A 147 1.27 -32.32 8.77
C ASN A 147 1.87 -31.12 8.01
N GLY A 148 2.56 -30.24 8.73
CA GLY A 148 3.13 -29.02 8.17
C GLY A 148 4.10 -29.25 7.00
N LEU A 149 4.25 -28.23 6.17
CA LEU A 149 5.21 -28.17 5.07
C LEU A 149 6.65 -28.24 5.63
N THR A 150 7.53 -28.89 4.89
CA THR A 150 8.95 -29.03 5.23
C THR A 150 9.83 -28.63 4.04
N ALA A 151 11.12 -28.42 4.29
CA ALA A 151 12.09 -28.15 3.22
C ALA A 151 12.22 -29.29 2.19
N ARG A 152 11.70 -30.50 2.46
CA ARG A 152 11.66 -31.57 1.44
C ARG A 152 10.51 -31.38 0.45
N ASP A 153 9.41 -30.81 0.91
CA ASP A 153 8.21 -30.58 0.09
C ASP A 153 8.47 -29.52 -1.00
N LEU A 154 9.47 -28.65 -0.79
CA LEU A 154 9.92 -27.61 -1.72
C LEU A 154 11.00 -28.06 -2.73
N ARG A 155 11.39 -29.35 -2.71
CA ARG A 155 12.41 -29.87 -3.64
C ARG A 155 11.79 -30.43 -4.91
N GLY A 156 12.54 -30.31 -6.00
CA GLY A 156 12.18 -30.87 -7.30
C GLY A 156 11.66 -29.81 -8.27
N ASN A 157 10.94 -30.25 -9.30
CA ASN A 157 10.39 -29.36 -10.30
C ASN A 157 9.08 -28.71 -9.83
N THR A 158 8.64 -27.69 -10.56
CA THR A 158 7.41 -26.91 -10.30
C THR A 158 6.18 -27.79 -10.08
N THR A 159 6.00 -28.84 -10.88
CA THR A 159 4.85 -29.75 -10.78
C THR A 159 4.84 -30.52 -9.45
N THR A 160 6.01 -31.03 -9.05
CA THR A 160 6.16 -31.75 -7.77
C THR A 160 5.91 -30.82 -6.59
N VAL A 161 6.53 -29.63 -6.58
CA VAL A 161 6.38 -28.65 -5.50
C VAL A 161 4.93 -28.17 -5.40
N LYS A 162 4.30 -27.86 -6.53
CA LYS A 162 2.86 -27.52 -6.61
C LYS A 162 2.01 -28.61 -5.96
N SER A 163 2.20 -29.86 -6.37
CA SER A 163 1.45 -31.01 -5.84
C SER A 163 1.62 -31.15 -4.32
N ASN A 164 2.85 -31.03 -3.82
CA ASN A 164 3.15 -31.12 -2.39
C ASN A 164 2.45 -30.02 -1.58
N ILE A 165 2.60 -28.75 -1.99
CA ILE A 165 1.97 -27.63 -1.28
C ILE A 165 0.45 -27.73 -1.36
N ASN A 166 -0.12 -27.99 -2.54
CA ASN A 166 -1.57 -28.10 -2.69
C ASN A 166 -2.18 -29.21 -1.85
N LYS A 167 -1.49 -30.35 -1.70
CA LYS A 167 -1.92 -31.43 -0.80
C LYS A 167 -2.02 -30.95 0.66
N LYS A 168 -1.05 -30.14 1.11
CA LYS A 168 -0.97 -29.60 2.47
C LYS A 168 -2.05 -28.54 2.71
N VAL A 169 -2.22 -27.61 1.77
CA VAL A 169 -3.28 -26.58 1.84
C VAL A 169 -4.67 -27.21 1.79
N SER A 170 -4.88 -28.21 0.93
CA SER A 170 -6.17 -28.92 0.83
C SER A 170 -6.53 -29.67 2.12
N ALA A 171 -5.53 -30.18 2.85
CA ALA A 171 -5.75 -30.80 4.16
C ALA A 171 -6.15 -29.76 5.20
N ASP A 172 -5.47 -28.60 5.24
CA ASP A 172 -5.82 -27.49 6.13
C ASP A 172 -7.21 -26.93 5.81
N ALA A 173 -7.55 -26.75 4.52
CA ALA A 173 -8.85 -26.25 4.09
C ALA A 173 -10.01 -27.08 4.64
N LYS A 174 -9.86 -28.42 4.71
CA LYS A 174 -10.87 -29.30 5.34
C LYS A 174 -11.06 -29.04 6.83
N VAL A 175 -9.97 -28.77 7.55
CA VAL A 175 -10.01 -28.44 8.98
C VAL A 175 -10.63 -27.07 9.20
N LEU A 176 -10.23 -26.09 8.39
CA LEU A 176 -10.67 -24.70 8.45
C LEU A 176 -12.06 -24.46 7.87
N LYS A 177 -12.72 -25.50 7.34
CA LYS A 177 -14.02 -25.39 6.65
C LYS A 177 -13.98 -24.44 5.45
N PHE A 178 -12.92 -24.54 4.66
CA PHE A 178 -12.76 -23.83 3.40
C PHE A 178 -12.79 -24.78 2.19
N ASN A 179 -13.32 -24.25 1.10
CA ASN A 179 -13.13 -24.73 -0.26
C ASN A 179 -11.79 -24.14 -0.74
N TYR A 180 -10.98 -24.95 -1.42
CA TYR A 180 -9.73 -24.53 -2.04
C TYR A 180 -9.66 -25.20 -3.42
N THR A 181 -9.81 -24.42 -4.48
CA THR A 181 -9.92 -24.94 -5.86
C THR A 181 -9.02 -24.13 -6.78
N GLU A 182 -8.27 -24.82 -7.63
CA GLU A 182 -7.42 -24.16 -8.63
C GLU A 182 -8.28 -23.48 -9.71
N VAL A 183 -7.83 -22.30 -10.15
CA VAL A 183 -8.49 -21.50 -11.20
C VAL A 183 -7.46 -21.00 -12.21
N ASP A 184 -7.92 -20.61 -13.40
CA ASP A 184 -7.04 -20.48 -14.56
C ASP A 184 -6.41 -19.10 -14.76
N SER A 185 -6.83 -18.07 -14.01
CA SER A 185 -6.35 -16.70 -14.26
C SER A 185 -6.37 -15.78 -13.03
N ALA A 186 -5.57 -14.71 -13.09
CA ALA A 186 -5.59 -13.63 -12.10
C ALA A 186 -6.93 -12.91 -12.05
N ASP A 187 -7.63 -12.86 -13.20
CA ASP A 187 -8.90 -12.15 -13.33
C ASP A 187 -10.12 -13.00 -13.00
N HIS A 188 -9.92 -14.25 -12.55
CA HIS A 188 -11.00 -15.15 -12.17
C HIS A 188 -12.04 -14.46 -11.28
N VAL A 189 -13.31 -14.59 -11.69
CA VAL A 189 -14.44 -14.04 -10.95
C VAL A 189 -14.82 -15.04 -9.87
N ALA A 190 -14.40 -14.77 -8.64
CA ALA A 190 -14.74 -15.59 -7.48
C ALA A 190 -16.26 -15.64 -7.26
N LYS A 191 -16.76 -16.77 -6.76
CA LYS A 191 -18.15 -16.88 -6.30
C LYS A 191 -18.39 -15.89 -5.16
N SER A 192 -19.65 -15.52 -4.96
CA SER A 192 -20.01 -14.62 -3.85
C SER A 192 -19.52 -15.18 -2.51
N GLY A 193 -18.80 -14.36 -1.74
CA GLY A 193 -18.18 -14.75 -0.47
C GLY A 193 -16.79 -15.40 -0.59
N ASN A 194 -16.38 -15.81 -1.79
CA ASN A 194 -15.06 -16.37 -2.06
C ASN A 194 -14.06 -15.26 -2.42
N TRP A 195 -12.78 -15.62 -2.44
CA TRP A 195 -11.69 -14.74 -2.85
C TRP A 195 -10.63 -15.52 -3.62
N VAL A 196 -9.75 -14.79 -4.32
CA VAL A 196 -8.68 -15.39 -5.13
C VAL A 196 -7.32 -15.15 -4.48
N VAL A 197 -6.49 -16.19 -4.49
CA VAL A 197 -5.09 -16.16 -4.06
C VAL A 197 -4.17 -16.68 -5.17
N ALA A 198 -2.90 -16.33 -5.10
CA ALA A 198 -1.88 -16.86 -5.99
C ALA A 198 -0.71 -17.42 -5.17
N LEU A 199 -0.16 -18.54 -5.63
CA LEU A 199 0.96 -19.24 -4.99
C LEU A 199 2.19 -19.21 -5.88
N VAL A 200 3.32 -18.84 -5.28
CA VAL A 200 4.64 -18.79 -5.93
C VAL A 200 5.69 -19.44 -5.03
N TYR A 201 6.84 -19.75 -5.59
CA TYR A 201 7.96 -20.29 -4.83
C TYR A 201 9.31 -19.91 -5.45
N ALA A 202 10.36 -19.99 -4.64
CA ALA A 202 11.73 -19.91 -5.12
C ALA A 202 12.15 -21.28 -5.64
N THR A 203 12.56 -21.37 -6.91
CA THR A 203 12.86 -22.64 -7.59
C THR A 203 14.09 -23.36 -7.01
N ASP A 204 14.92 -22.66 -6.24
CA ASP A 204 15.99 -23.23 -5.43
C ASP A 204 15.48 -24.01 -4.19
N GLY A 205 14.15 -23.98 -3.95
CA GLY A 205 13.48 -24.66 -2.86
C GLY A 205 13.64 -23.98 -1.50
N SER A 206 14.08 -22.72 -1.48
CA SER A 206 14.32 -21.97 -0.23
C SER A 206 13.03 -21.52 0.46
N ASP A 207 12.01 -21.12 -0.31
CA ASP A 207 10.79 -20.52 0.25
C ASP A 207 9.59 -20.56 -0.72
N TYR A 208 8.40 -20.29 -0.18
CA TYR A 208 7.15 -20.08 -0.92
C TYR A 208 6.48 -18.77 -0.50
N HIS A 209 5.60 -18.23 -1.34
CA HIS A 209 4.91 -17.00 -1.01
C HIS A 209 3.51 -16.95 -1.60
N TRP A 210 2.66 -16.15 -0.95
CA TRP A 210 1.25 -16.02 -1.30
C TRP A 210 0.86 -14.57 -1.55
N TYR A 211 0.01 -14.39 -2.56
CA TYR A 211 -0.68 -13.15 -2.86
C TYR A 211 -2.19 -13.34 -2.70
N ARG A 212 -2.91 -12.25 -2.46
CA ARG A 212 -4.37 -12.21 -2.43
C ARG A 212 -4.87 -11.06 -3.29
N ARG A 213 -5.91 -11.32 -4.07
CA ARG A 213 -6.58 -10.29 -4.88
C ARG A 213 -7.38 -9.35 -3.98
N ASN A 214 -7.29 -8.06 -4.25
CA ASN A 214 -8.05 -7.00 -3.62
C ASN A 214 -9.37 -6.77 -4.39
N ASP A 215 -10.32 -6.08 -3.76
CA ASP A 215 -11.63 -5.81 -4.36
C ASP A 215 -11.55 -4.88 -5.59
N ASP A 216 -10.48 -4.09 -5.70
CA ASP A 216 -10.20 -3.22 -6.86
C ASP A 216 -9.53 -3.96 -8.03
N GLY A 217 -9.34 -5.27 -7.91
CA GLY A 217 -8.71 -6.13 -8.91
C GLY A 217 -7.19 -6.19 -8.84
N THR A 218 -6.53 -5.31 -8.07
CA THR A 218 -5.09 -5.38 -7.81
C THR A 218 -4.75 -6.52 -6.83
N TRP A 219 -3.48 -6.75 -6.58
CA TRP A 219 -3.02 -7.80 -5.67
C TRP A 219 -2.16 -7.24 -4.55
N SER A 220 -2.19 -7.93 -3.41
CA SER A 220 -1.38 -7.59 -2.25
C SER A 220 -0.84 -8.84 -1.57
N HIS A 221 0.15 -8.65 -0.72
CA HIS A 221 0.80 -9.73 0.02
C HIS A 221 1.34 -9.25 1.37
N LYS A 222 1.71 -10.21 2.23
CA LYS A 222 2.24 -9.96 3.57
C LYS A 222 3.58 -10.71 3.76
N PRO A 223 4.73 -10.12 3.37
CA PRO A 223 6.04 -10.75 3.52
C PRO A 223 6.38 -11.00 4.99
N GLY A 224 6.44 -12.26 5.41
CA GLY A 224 6.70 -12.60 6.81
C GLY A 224 5.79 -11.81 7.78
N SER A 225 6.37 -11.12 8.75
CA SER A 225 5.61 -10.33 9.74
C SER A 225 5.41 -8.86 9.34
N THR A 226 5.83 -8.46 8.14
CA THR A 226 5.75 -7.06 7.67
C THR A 226 4.28 -6.65 7.38
N PRO A 227 3.95 -5.35 7.26
CA PRO A 227 2.61 -4.91 6.86
C PRO A 227 2.15 -5.49 5.51
N ILE A 228 0.84 -5.44 5.24
CA ILE A 228 0.33 -5.74 3.90
C ILE A 228 0.81 -4.66 2.93
N ILE A 229 1.29 -5.09 1.77
CA ILE A 229 1.75 -4.21 0.70
C ILE A 229 1.14 -4.65 -0.64
N SER A 230 0.92 -3.69 -1.54
CA SER A 230 0.34 -3.91 -2.88
C SER A 230 1.33 -3.64 -4.01
N TRP A 231 2.63 -3.62 -3.71
CA TRP A 231 3.70 -3.44 -4.68
C TRP A 231 4.65 -4.65 -4.73
N ASP A 232 5.22 -4.84 -5.91
CA ASP A 232 6.18 -5.88 -6.25
C ASP A 232 7.61 -5.51 -5.78
N ALA A 233 8.60 -6.36 -6.06
CA ALA A 233 9.99 -6.13 -5.63
C ALA A 233 10.64 -4.91 -6.31
N SER A 234 10.16 -4.52 -7.48
CA SER A 234 10.54 -3.30 -8.21
C SER A 234 9.76 -2.04 -7.75
N GLY A 235 8.77 -2.20 -6.87
CA GLY A 235 7.95 -1.10 -6.37
C GLY A 235 6.74 -0.74 -7.23
N ASN A 236 6.41 -1.57 -8.24
CA ASN A 236 5.24 -1.38 -9.09
C ASN A 236 3.99 -1.96 -8.43
N THR A 237 2.81 -1.42 -8.74
CA THR A 237 1.54 -2.02 -8.28
C THR A 237 1.37 -3.42 -8.88
N ILE A 238 0.96 -4.39 -8.06
CA ILE A 238 0.79 -5.77 -8.52
C ILE A 238 -0.57 -5.92 -9.19
N THR A 239 -0.58 -6.17 -10.50
CA THR A 239 -1.80 -6.46 -11.28
C THR A 239 -1.99 -7.95 -11.54
N ASP A 240 -0.90 -8.71 -11.65
CA ASP A 240 -0.91 -10.15 -11.88
C ASP A 240 0.32 -10.79 -11.20
N PRO A 241 0.14 -11.66 -10.18
CA PRO A 241 1.23 -12.34 -9.51
C PRO A 241 2.00 -13.33 -10.37
N ALA A 242 1.48 -13.83 -11.49
CA ALA A 242 2.22 -14.69 -12.40
C ALA A 242 3.32 -13.92 -13.17
N THR A 243 3.17 -12.62 -13.34
CA THR A 243 4.02 -11.79 -14.22
C THR A 243 4.74 -10.62 -13.55
N CYS A 244 4.38 -10.24 -12.30
CA CYS A 244 5.05 -9.16 -11.59
C CYS A 244 6.50 -9.51 -11.17
N ASP A 245 7.27 -8.49 -10.74
CA ASP A 245 8.60 -8.73 -10.15
C ASP A 245 8.48 -9.31 -8.74
N ARG A 246 8.63 -10.63 -8.64
CA ARG A 246 8.53 -11.37 -7.37
C ARG A 246 9.85 -11.49 -6.62
N GLY A 247 10.93 -10.85 -7.09
CA GLY A 247 12.26 -11.04 -6.52
C GLY A 247 12.71 -12.50 -6.59
N ILE A 248 12.97 -13.12 -5.43
CA ILE A 248 13.48 -14.51 -5.35
C ILE A 248 12.45 -15.58 -5.74
N TYR A 249 11.15 -15.25 -5.75
CA TYR A 249 10.11 -16.22 -6.05
C TYR A 249 9.89 -16.34 -7.56
N ASP A 250 10.85 -16.94 -8.25
CA ASP A 250 10.88 -17.08 -9.71
C ASP A 250 9.88 -18.11 -10.26
N GLY A 251 9.40 -19.06 -9.44
CA GLY A 251 8.43 -20.08 -9.84
C GLY A 251 6.96 -19.70 -9.55
N PHE A 252 6.08 -19.88 -10.53
CA PHE A 252 4.63 -19.72 -10.37
C PHE A 252 3.93 -21.08 -10.23
N LEU A 253 3.07 -21.23 -9.21
CA LEU A 253 2.41 -22.51 -8.93
C LEU A 253 0.92 -22.49 -9.29
N GLY A 254 0.23 -21.35 -9.22
CA GLY A 254 -1.15 -21.25 -9.70
C GLY A 254 -1.99 -20.19 -8.98
N TYR A 255 -3.21 -20.04 -9.48
CA TYR A 255 -4.28 -19.27 -8.86
C TYR A 255 -5.28 -20.20 -8.19
N TYR A 256 -5.86 -19.77 -7.08
CA TYR A 256 -6.83 -20.56 -6.32
C TYR A 256 -7.98 -19.70 -5.84
N GLU A 257 -9.20 -20.19 -6.03
CA GLU A 257 -10.38 -19.67 -5.37
C GLU A 257 -10.52 -20.34 -4.00
N VAL A 258 -10.69 -19.51 -2.97
CA VAL A 258 -10.86 -19.93 -1.58
C VAL A 258 -12.16 -19.34 -1.04
N GLY A 259 -12.89 -20.12 -0.26
CA GLY A 259 -14.15 -19.68 0.32
C GLY A 259 -14.63 -20.58 1.43
N PRO A 260 -15.66 -20.20 2.20
CA PRO A 260 -16.29 -21.12 3.15
C PRO A 260 -16.87 -22.37 2.45
N ASN A 261 -16.83 -23.50 3.16
CA ASN A 261 -17.50 -24.76 2.80
C ASN A 261 -18.98 -24.75 3.16
#